data_AF-A0A7W4YF64-F1
#
_entry.id   AF-A0A7W4YF64-F1
#
_cell.length_a   1.000
_cell.length_b   1.000
_cell.length_c   1.000
_cell.angle_alpha   90.00
_cell.angle_beta   90.00
_cell.angle_gamma   90.00
#
_symmetry.space_group_name_H-M   'P 1'
#
loop_
_entity.id
_entity.type
_entity.pdbx_description
1 polymer ?
#
loop_
_entity_poly.entity_id
_entity_poly.type
_entity_poly.pdbx_seq_one_letter_code
_entity_poly.pdbx_strand_id
1 'polypeptide(L)'
;MIRFIDEHRDRFGVEFLCRTLRAAVRGFLTSRGYRAAKKRLPSPRQLRDEILVPEIKRLHHQHYGVYGRRKMHALLRREGWEIGRDACERLMKLALRTFGGGRARRVRFDG
;
A
#
# COMPACT_ATOMS: atom_id res chain seq x y z
N MET A 1 -5.01 -11.41 -12.34
CA MET A 1 -6.33 -11.89 -12.84
C MET A 1 -7.41 -10.80 -12.93
N ILE A 2 -7.59 -9.92 -11.92
CA ILE A 2 -8.71 -8.94 -11.92
C ILE A 2 -8.57 -7.90 -13.05
N ARG A 3 -7.34 -7.41 -13.30
CA ARG A 3 -7.05 -6.46 -14.39
C ARG A 3 -7.41 -6.99 -15.78
N PHE A 4 -7.16 -8.27 -16.05
CA PHE A 4 -7.52 -8.92 -17.31
C PHE A 4 -9.05 -8.97 -17.50
N ILE A 5 -9.80 -9.33 -16.46
CA ILE A 5 -11.26 -9.31 -16.51
C ILE A 5 -11.77 -7.88 -16.71
N ASP A 6 -11.11 -6.88 -16.09
CA ASP A 6 -11.51 -5.48 -16.21
C ASP A 6 -11.31 -4.90 -17.62
N GLU A 7 -10.26 -5.31 -18.33
CA GLU A 7 -9.96 -4.86 -19.70
C GLU A 7 -10.86 -5.50 -20.77
N HIS A 8 -11.46 -6.66 -20.45
CA HIS A 8 -12.27 -7.45 -21.36
C HIS A 8 -13.76 -7.50 -20.97
N ARG A 9 -14.16 -6.96 -19.80
CA ARG A 9 -15.55 -7.02 -19.30
C ARG A 9 -16.55 -6.33 -20.21
N ASP A 10 -16.16 -5.22 -20.84
CA ASP A 10 -17.03 -4.44 -21.72
C ASP A 10 -17.30 -5.14 -23.05
N ARG A 11 -16.41 -6.07 -23.45
CA ARG A 11 -16.53 -6.84 -24.70
C ARG A 11 -17.22 -8.19 -24.53
N PHE A 12 -16.95 -8.90 -23.43
CA PHE A 12 -17.38 -10.29 -23.27
C PHE A 12 -18.27 -10.55 -22.06
N GLY A 13 -18.37 -9.60 -21.13
CA GLY A 13 -19.07 -9.80 -19.86
C GLY A 13 -18.25 -10.63 -18.86
N VAL A 14 -18.33 -10.24 -17.58
CA VAL A 14 -17.55 -10.84 -16.48
C VAL A 14 -17.86 -12.32 -16.31
N GLU A 15 -19.12 -12.73 -16.45
CA GLU A 15 -19.52 -14.14 -16.27
C GLU A 15 -18.94 -15.06 -17.33
N PHE A 16 -18.95 -14.63 -18.60
CA PHE A 16 -18.37 -15.39 -19.70
C PHE A 16 -16.86 -15.58 -19.52
N LEU A 17 -16.14 -14.49 -19.22
CA LEU A 17 -14.70 -14.54 -18.95
C LEU A 17 -14.38 -15.47 -17.76
N CYS A 18 -15.10 -15.33 -16.65
CA CYS A 18 -14.92 -16.16 -15.47
C CYS A 18 -15.29 -17.64 -15.71
N ARG A 19 -16.20 -17.96 -16.63
CA ARG A 19 -16.55 -19.34 -16.98
C ARG A 19 -15.49 -19.97 -17.88
N THR A 20 -15.12 -19.29 -18.96
CA THR A 20 -14.16 -19.78 -19.95
C THR A 20 -12.75 -19.91 -19.36
N LEU A 21 -12.29 -18.92 -18.59
CA LEU A 21 -10.95 -18.95 -17.99
C LEU A 21 -10.82 -19.99 -16.87
N ARG A 22 -11.93 -20.39 -16.25
CA ARG A 22 -11.95 -21.45 -15.23
C ARG A 22 -11.80 -22.84 -15.86
N ALA A 23 -12.25 -23.01 -17.10
CA ALA A 23 -12.00 -24.23 -17.87
C ALA A 23 -10.55 -24.29 -18.38
N ALA A 24 -9.97 -23.16 -18.75
CA ALA A 24 -8.59 -23.08 -19.27
C ALA A 24 -7.51 -23.03 -18.18
N VAL A 25 -7.80 -22.43 -17.01
CA VAL A 25 -6.82 -22.17 -15.94
C VAL A 25 -7.35 -22.72 -14.62
N ARG A 26 -6.68 -23.74 -14.07
CA ARG A 26 -6.98 -24.28 -12.73
C ARG A 26 -6.80 -23.18 -11.68
N GLY A 27 -7.79 -23.02 -10.79
CA GLY A 27 -7.77 -22.01 -9.73
C GLY A 27 -8.19 -20.61 -10.17
N PHE A 28 -8.70 -20.44 -11.39
CA PHE A 28 -9.21 -19.13 -11.82
C PHE A 28 -10.45 -18.69 -11.02
N LEU A 29 -10.61 -17.38 -10.87
CA LEU A 29 -11.50 -16.79 -9.88
C LEU A 29 -12.99 -16.85 -10.26
N THR A 30 -13.83 -17.11 -9.25
CA THR A 30 -15.28 -16.87 -9.17
C THR A 30 -15.88 -15.67 -9.91
N SER A 31 -17.01 -15.70 -10.65
CA SER A 31 -17.76 -14.44 -10.88
C SER A 31 -18.10 -13.75 -9.54
N ARG A 32 -18.43 -14.56 -8.52
CA ARG A 32 -18.60 -14.12 -7.13
C ARG A 32 -17.28 -13.63 -6.51
N GLY A 33 -16.19 -14.34 -6.76
CA GLY A 33 -14.84 -13.95 -6.33
C GLY A 33 -14.35 -12.64 -6.95
N TYR A 34 -14.69 -12.37 -8.22
CA TYR A 34 -14.41 -11.11 -8.93
C TYR A 34 -15.17 -9.98 -8.26
N ARG A 35 -16.48 -10.17 -8.05
CA ARG A 35 -17.32 -9.19 -7.37
C ARG A 35 -16.82 -8.94 -5.95
N ALA A 36 -16.43 -9.96 -5.19
CA ALA A 36 -15.87 -9.80 -3.86
C ALA A 36 -14.53 -9.04 -3.88
N ALA A 37 -13.65 -9.34 -4.84
CA ALA A 37 -12.38 -8.64 -4.96
C ALA A 37 -12.52 -7.20 -5.47
N LYS A 38 -13.50 -6.92 -6.34
CA LYS A 38 -13.81 -5.56 -6.85
C LYS A 38 -14.64 -4.74 -5.86
N LYS A 39 -15.46 -5.38 -5.03
CA LYS A 39 -16.26 -4.77 -3.96
C LYS A 39 -15.50 -4.66 -2.63
N ARG A 40 -14.25 -5.14 -2.55
CA ARG A 40 -13.33 -4.70 -1.50
C ARG A 40 -13.07 -3.21 -1.75
N LEU A 41 -13.96 -2.36 -1.23
CA LEU A 41 -13.67 -0.95 -1.06
C LEU A 41 -12.35 -0.87 -0.27
N PRO A 42 -11.38 -0.05 -0.69
CA PRO A 42 -10.22 0.21 0.14
C PRO A 42 -10.76 0.66 1.49
N SER A 43 -10.40 -0.07 2.54
CA SER A 43 -10.83 0.30 3.88
C SER A 43 -10.44 1.76 4.15
N PRO A 44 -11.13 2.50 5.03
CA PRO A 44 -10.71 3.85 5.41
C PRO A 44 -9.23 3.94 5.81
N ARG A 45 -8.68 2.83 6.32
CA ARG A 45 -7.26 2.66 6.63
C ARG A 45 -6.39 2.58 5.36
N GLN A 46 -6.80 1.85 4.33
CA GLN A 46 -6.07 1.77 3.07
C GLN A 46 -6.09 3.09 2.29
N LEU A 47 -7.22 3.79 2.26
CA LEU A 47 -7.30 5.13 1.67
C LEU A 47 -6.35 6.10 2.38
N ARG A 48 -6.33 6.07 3.72
CA ARG A 48 -5.41 6.89 4.51
C ARG A 48 -3.95 6.50 4.29
N ASP A 49 -3.67 5.20 4.17
CA ASP A 49 -2.33 4.68 3.88
C ASP A 49 -1.86 5.10 2.48
N GLU A 50 -2.73 5.09 1.47
CA GLU A 50 -2.43 5.52 0.09
C GLU A 50 -2.04 7.01 0.03
N ILE A 51 -2.60 7.84 0.91
CA ILE A 51 -2.23 9.26 1.06
C ILE A 51 -0.97 9.43 1.92
N LEU A 52 -0.84 8.66 3.01
CA LEU A 52 0.29 8.78 3.95
C LEU A 52 1.60 8.25 3.38
N VAL A 53 1.58 7.19 2.57
CA VAL A 53 2.79 6.60 1.97
C VAL A 53 3.61 7.61 1.14
N PRO A 54 3.01 8.35 0.16
CA PRO A 54 3.75 9.34 -0.59
C PRO A 54 4.21 10.52 0.29
N GLU A 55 3.40 10.92 1.28
CA GLU A 55 3.75 12.00 2.20
C GLU A 55 4.94 11.64 3.11
N ILE A 56 4.96 10.42 3.64
CA ILE A 56 6.09 9.88 4.41
C ILE A 56 7.36 9.86 3.55
N LYS A 57 7.26 9.48 2.28
CA LYS A 57 8.40 9.48 1.36
C LYS A 57 8.92 10.90 1.09
N ARG A 58 8.01 11.87 0.89
CA ARG A 58 8.33 13.29 0.70
C ARG A 58 9.05 13.87 1.91
N LEU A 59 8.47 13.72 3.10
CA LEU A 59 9.04 14.20 4.36
C LEU A 59 10.37 13.51 4.67
N HIS A 60 10.47 12.19 4.46
CA HIS A 60 11.71 11.47 4.67
C HIS A 60 12.83 11.99 3.75
N HIS A 61 12.52 12.28 2.48
CA HIS A 61 13.49 12.86 1.55
C HIS A 61 13.89 14.31 1.91
N GLN A 62 12.94 15.13 2.34
CA GLN A 62 13.19 16.50 2.82
C GLN A 62 14.12 16.53 4.04
N HIS A 63 14.02 15.53 4.93
CA HIS A 63 14.89 15.37 6.09
C HIS A 63 16.11 14.45 5.81
N TYR A 64 16.62 14.47 4.57
CA TYR A 64 17.84 13.77 4.13
C TYR A 64 17.82 12.24 4.30
N GLY A 65 16.66 11.66 4.55
CA GLY A 65 16.48 10.24 4.80
C GLY A 65 17.13 9.70 6.08
N VAL A 66 17.48 10.58 7.02
CA VAL A 66 18.09 10.20 8.30
C VAL A 66 17.03 9.86 9.35
N TYR A 67 15.79 10.27 9.13
CA TYR A 67 14.73 10.13 10.12
C TYR A 67 14.21 8.69 10.16
N GLY A 68 14.57 7.99 11.24
CA GLY A 68 13.99 6.70 11.58
C GLY A 68 12.55 6.79 12.10
N ARG A 69 11.92 5.62 12.35
CA ARG A 69 10.54 5.47 12.87
C ARG A 69 10.14 6.51 13.92
N ARG A 70 10.98 6.70 14.94
CA ARG A 70 10.67 7.57 16.09
C ARG A 70 10.60 9.04 15.68
N LYS A 71 11.55 9.51 14.86
CA LYS A 71 11.61 10.91 14.40
C LYS A 71 10.50 11.19 13.38
N MET A 72 10.25 10.25 12.47
CA MET A 72 9.14 10.36 11.51
C MET A 72 7.77 10.37 12.20
N HIS A 73 7.55 9.53 13.22
CA HIS A 73 6.30 9.55 13.97
C HIS A 73 6.04 10.89 14.65
N ALA A 74 7.06 11.48 15.28
CA ALA A 74 6.97 12.80 15.88
C ALA A 74 6.72 13.90 14.83
N LEU A 75 7.40 13.82 13.68
CA LEU A 75 7.22 14.76 12.56
C LEU A 75 5.79 14.69 12.01
N LEU A 76 5.28 13.49 11.74
CA LEU A 76 3.93 13.31 11.23
C LEU A 76 2.87 13.85 12.20
N ARG A 77 3.05 13.69 13.52
CA ARG A 77 2.16 14.33 14.50
C ARG A 77 2.26 15.86 14.50
N ARG A 78 3.44 16.42 14.27
CA ARG A 78 3.63 17.88 14.14
C ARG A 78 2.97 18.45 12.89
N GLU A 79 2.98 17.69 11.80
CA GLU A 79 2.27 17.98 10.56
C GLU A 79 0.74 17.74 10.65
N GLY A 80 0.22 17.39 11.83
CA GLY A 80 -1.21 17.21 12.07
C GLY A 80 -1.76 15.81 11.78
N TRP A 81 -0.91 14.82 11.48
CA TRP A 81 -1.35 13.46 11.20
C TRP A 81 -1.54 12.62 12.48
N GLU A 82 -2.77 12.11 12.67
CA GLU A 82 -3.08 11.17 13.74
C GLU A 82 -2.80 9.71 13.34
N ILE A 83 -1.53 9.30 13.55
CA ILE A 83 -1.07 7.93 13.29
C ILE A 83 -0.49 7.28 14.55
N GLY A 84 -0.72 5.97 14.70
CA GLY A 84 -0.08 5.17 15.73
C GLY A 84 1.40 4.87 15.40
N ARG A 85 2.20 4.55 16.42
CA ARG A 85 3.64 4.23 16.26
C ARG A 85 3.87 3.04 15.32
N ASP A 86 3.08 1.98 15.47
CA ASP A 86 3.21 0.76 14.66
C ASP A 86 2.70 0.96 13.23
N ALA A 87 1.68 1.82 13.06
CA ALA A 87 1.20 2.23 11.75
C ALA A 87 2.28 3.04 11.00
N CYS A 88 2.96 3.97 11.68
CA CYS A 88 4.09 4.70 11.13
C CYS A 88 5.20 3.76 10.67
N GLU A 89 5.55 2.74 11.47
CA GLU A 89 6.58 1.78 11.08
C GLU A 89 6.20 0.99 9.83
N ARG A 90 4.99 0.45 9.80
CA ARG A 90 4.49 -0.31 8.66
C ARG A 90 4.47 0.56 7.40
N LEU A 91 4.04 1.81 7.50
CA LEU A 91 3.99 2.73 6.37
C LEU A 91 5.38 3.15 5.91
N MET A 92 6.33 3.35 6.83
CA MET A 92 7.74 3.57 6.46
C MET A 92 8.33 2.36 5.75
N LYS A 93 8.03 1.13 6.17
CA LYS A 93 8.45 -0.09 5.46
C LYS A 93 7.86 -0.18 4.05
N LEU A 94 6.62 0.25 3.87
CA LEU A 94 5.95 0.28 2.56
C LEU A 94 6.48 1.40 1.66
N ALA A 95 6.73 2.59 2.22
CA ALA A 95 7.17 3.78 1.50
C ALA A 95 8.68 3.75 1.17
N LEU A 96 9.48 3.17 2.07
CA LEU A 96 10.94 3.21 2.04
C LEU A 96 11.48 1.79 1.90
N ARG A 97 11.86 1.46 0.65
CA ARG A 97 12.40 0.16 0.24
C ARG A 97 13.69 -0.25 0.99
N THR A 98 14.35 0.70 1.66
CA THR A 98 15.59 0.54 2.45
C THR A 98 15.36 0.09 3.90
N PHE A 99 14.13 0.11 4.42
CA PHE A 99 13.85 -0.28 5.82
C PHE A 99 13.92 -1.80 6.10
N GLY A 100 14.26 -2.62 5.09
CA GLY A 100 14.31 -4.08 5.18
C GLY A 100 15.69 -4.73 4.96
N GLY A 101 16.77 -3.97 4.78
CA GLY A 101 18.06 -4.57 4.40
C GLY A 101 19.26 -3.65 4.49
N GLY A 102 19.52 -3.08 5.66
CA GLY A 102 20.71 -2.27 5.87
C GLY A 102 20.82 -1.80 7.30
N ARG A 103 21.91 -2.20 7.97
CA ARG A 103 22.31 -1.73 9.30
C ARG A 103 22.00 -0.25 9.48
N ALA A 104 21.24 0.08 10.51
CA ALA A 104 21.00 1.44 10.95
C ALA A 104 22.36 2.14 11.16
N ARG A 105 22.78 3.00 10.23
CA ARG A 105 23.83 3.98 10.50
C ARG A 105 23.25 4.98 11.48
N ARG A 106 23.55 4.76 12.75
CA ARG A 106 23.14 5.60 13.88
C ARG A 106 23.95 6.90 13.81
N VAL A 107 23.48 7.87 13.03
CA VAL A 107 24.02 9.23 13.07
C VAL A 107 23.35 9.94 14.23
N ARG A 108 24.16 10.25 15.27
CA ARG A 108 23.76 11.12 16.38
C ARG A 108 23.51 12.51 15.80
N PHE A 109 22.34 13.08 16.09
CA PHE A 109 22.04 14.47 15.83
C PHE A 109 21.84 15.10 17.21
N ASP A 110 22.83 15.86 17.65
CA ASP A 110 22.73 16.86 18.71
C ASP A 110 22.08 18.10 18.10
N GLY A 111 21.13 18.70 18.81
CA GLY A 111 20.33 19.85 18.36
C GLY A 111 18.97 19.86 19.03
#